data_AF-A0A085LMA0-F1
#
_entry.id   AF-A0A085LMA0-F1
#
_cell.length_a   1.000
_cell.length_b   1.000
_cell.length_c   1.000
_cell.angle_alpha   90.00
_cell.angle_beta   90.00
_cell.angle_gamma   90.00
#
_symmetry.space_group_name_H-M   'P 1'
#
loop_
_entity.id
_entity.type
_entity.pdbx_description
1 polymer ?
#
loop_
_entity_poly.entity_id
_entity_poly.type
_entity_poly.pdbx_seq_one_letter_code
_entity_poly.pdbx_strand_id
1 'polypeptide(L)'
;MTRVQQTGKIQIFVTVTMQCGQLLAPVMFMLDTGSSACILSEPFFLLRSASVRPEPTSKEVRTYCDDRERVLGCFRVEIVHKEKRKTANLFLCPSETSLLGMDVIDALKIRIRGSQLVAPIRSRRDSPEVIVKSEN
;
A
#
# COMPACT_ATOMS: atom_id res chain seq x y z
N MET A 1 29.52 -2.82 -18.34
CA MET A 1 28.08 -3.08 -18.57
C MET A 1 27.46 -3.53 -17.26
N THR A 2 26.73 -2.66 -16.57
CA THR A 2 26.09 -2.98 -15.27
C THR A 2 24.67 -3.47 -15.54
N ARG A 3 24.41 -4.75 -15.28
CA ARG A 3 23.06 -5.32 -15.35
C ARG A 3 22.34 -4.97 -14.04
N VAL A 4 21.43 -4.02 -14.09
CA VAL A 4 20.48 -3.78 -12.99
C VAL A 4 19.41 -4.87 -13.07
N GLN A 5 19.40 -5.80 -12.12
CA GLN A 5 18.28 -6.69 -11.92
C GLN A 5 17.16 -5.92 -11.22
N GLN A 6 16.06 -5.68 -11.93
CA GLN A 6 14.84 -5.16 -11.32
C GLN A 6 14.17 -6.33 -10.58
N THR A 7 14.46 -6.46 -9.28
CA THR A 7 13.67 -7.32 -8.38
C THR A 7 12.23 -6.80 -8.34
N GLY A 8 11.26 -7.67 -8.61
CA GLY A 8 9.83 -7.31 -8.57
C GLY A 8 9.47 -6.68 -7.22
N LYS A 9 8.85 -5.51 -7.24
CA LYS A 9 8.41 -4.79 -6.05
C LYS A 9 7.13 -5.47 -5.54
N ILE A 10 7.21 -6.17 -4.40
CA ILE A 10 6.02 -6.73 -3.75
C ILE A 10 5.19 -5.55 -3.22
N GLN A 11 3.94 -5.47 -3.64
CA GLN A 11 2.96 -4.51 -3.13
C GLN A 11 1.97 -5.26 -2.25
N ILE A 12 1.75 -4.77 -1.03
CA ILE A 12 0.84 -5.38 -0.06
C ILE A 12 -0.33 -4.43 0.15
N PHE A 13 -1.54 -4.94 -0.02
CA PHE A 13 -2.77 -4.18 0.15
C PHE A 13 -3.54 -4.64 1.38
N VAL A 14 -4.24 -3.69 2.01
CA VAL A 14 -5.17 -3.94 3.10
C VAL A 14 -6.49 -3.21 2.84
N THR A 15 -7.60 -3.85 3.16
CA THR A 15 -8.90 -3.19 3.19
C THR A 15 -9.19 -2.73 4.60
N VAL A 16 -9.44 -1.44 4.76
CA VAL A 16 -9.85 -0.82 6.03
C VAL A 16 -11.22 -0.18 5.85
N THR A 17 -11.98 -0.05 6.92
CA THR A 17 -13.21 0.73 6.91
C THR A 17 -12.86 2.18 7.24
N MET A 18 -13.16 3.08 6.32
CA MET A 18 -13.04 4.52 6.52
C MET A 18 -14.39 5.10 6.91
N GLN A 19 -14.42 5.85 8.01
CA GLN A 19 -15.57 6.60 8.48
C GLN A 19 -15.27 8.10 8.45
N CYS A 20 -16.09 8.86 7.72
CA CYS A 20 -15.96 10.30 7.56
C CYS A 20 -17.34 10.96 7.48
N GLY A 21 -17.77 11.62 8.57
CA GLY A 21 -19.16 12.10 8.66
C GLY A 21 -20.14 10.94 8.52
N GLN A 22 -21.01 11.00 7.51
CA GLN A 22 -21.96 9.93 7.17
C GLN A 22 -21.37 8.84 6.25
N LEU A 23 -20.20 9.08 5.66
CA LEU A 23 -19.54 8.09 4.81
C LEU A 23 -18.95 6.97 5.67
N LEU A 24 -19.37 5.74 5.40
CA LEU A 24 -18.77 4.52 5.94
C LEU A 24 -18.49 3.57 4.77
N ALA A 25 -17.22 3.42 4.39
CA ALA A 25 -16.85 2.67 3.21
C ALA A 25 -15.60 1.81 3.43
N PRO A 26 -15.56 0.57 2.91
CA PRO A 26 -14.33 -0.16 2.78
C PRO A 26 -13.45 0.51 1.71
N VAL A 27 -12.17 0.72 2.04
CA VAL A 27 -11.18 1.32 1.16
C VAL A 27 -9.96 0.42 1.15
N MET A 28 -9.48 0.10 -0.06
CA MET A 28 -8.24 -0.64 -0.23
C MET A 28 -7.06 0.34 -0.27
N PHE A 29 -6.08 0.12 0.60
CA PHE A 29 -4.84 0.89 0.65
C PHE A 29 -3.64 -0.02 0.39
N MET A 30 -2.65 0.47 -0.33
CA MET A 30 -1.32 -0.11 -0.32
C MET A 30 -0.62 0.28 0.99
N LEU A 31 0.00 -0.68 1.67
CA LEU A 31 0.82 -0.40 2.84
C LEU A 31 2.10 0.31 2.40
N ASP A 32 2.30 1.53 2.90
CA ASP A 32 3.50 2.31 2.65
C ASP A 32 4.26 2.55 3.95
N THR A 33 5.17 1.63 4.24
CA THR A 33 6.03 1.69 5.44
C THR A 33 7.09 2.81 5.36
N GLY A 34 7.26 3.43 4.19
CA GLY A 34 8.17 4.57 4.02
C GLY A 34 7.49 5.92 4.23
N SER A 35 6.16 5.96 4.30
CA SER A 35 5.39 7.19 4.46
C SER A 35 4.91 7.38 5.90
N SER A 36 5.01 8.62 6.41
CA SER A 36 4.39 9.03 7.67
C SER A 36 2.95 9.53 7.51
N ALA A 37 2.46 9.62 6.27
CA ALA A 37 1.16 10.18 5.92
C ALA A 37 0.32 9.17 5.13
N CYS A 38 -0.99 9.27 5.26
CA CYS A 38 -1.93 8.48 4.48
C CYS A 38 -2.46 9.30 3.29
N ILE A 39 -2.50 8.68 2.11
CA ILE A 39 -2.99 9.28 0.87
C ILE A 39 -4.24 8.55 0.43
N LEU A 40 -5.30 9.29 0.10
CA LEU A 40 -6.46 8.77 -0.60
C LEU A 40 -6.40 9.19 -2.06
N SER A 41 -6.62 8.22 -2.95
CA SER A 41 -6.77 8.43 -4.38
C SER A 41 -8.03 9.26 -4.70
N GLU A 42 -7.87 10.31 -5.51
CA GLU A 42 -8.97 11.13 -6.02
C GLU A 42 -10.05 10.32 -6.77
N PRO A 43 -9.72 9.41 -7.71
CA PRO A 43 -10.69 8.50 -8.32
C PRO A 43 -11.59 7.78 -7.30
N PHE A 44 -11.02 7.28 -6.20
CA PHE A 44 -11.80 6.61 -5.16
C PHE A 44 -12.75 7.58 -4.44
N PHE A 45 -12.25 8.77 -4.11
CA PHE A 45 -13.01 9.81 -3.44
C PHE A 45 -14.23 10.22 -4.28
N LEU A 46 -14.02 10.57 -5.55
CA LEU A 46 -15.09 11.00 -6.46
C LEU A 46 -16.22 9.97 -6.60
N LEU A 47 -15.91 8.67 -6.55
CA LEU A 47 -16.90 7.60 -6.63
C LEU A 47 -17.78 7.47 -5.38
N ARG A 48 -17.29 7.89 -4.21
CA ARG A 48 -17.86 7.50 -2.90
C ARG A 48 -18.30 8.65 -2.02
N SER A 49 -17.87 9.88 -2.27
CA SER A 49 -17.97 10.95 -1.26
C SER A 49 -18.65 12.22 -1.74
N ALA A 50 -19.86 12.10 -2.31
CA ALA A 50 -20.67 13.25 -2.75
C ALA A 50 -20.94 14.30 -1.64
N SER A 51 -20.85 13.90 -0.37
CA SER A 51 -21.18 14.75 0.78
C SER A 51 -19.98 15.17 1.64
N VAL A 52 -18.78 14.64 1.39
CA VAL A 52 -17.57 15.01 2.15
C VAL A 52 -16.84 16.09 1.38
N ARG A 53 -16.49 17.19 2.07
CA ARG A 53 -15.66 18.25 1.49
C ARG A 53 -14.26 18.18 2.10
N PRO A 54 -13.20 17.95 1.30
CA PRO A 54 -11.84 18.10 1.78
C PRO A 54 -11.59 19.54 2.20
N GLU A 55 -10.90 19.72 3.32
CA GLU A 55 -10.45 21.02 3.79
C GLU A 55 -9.16 21.42 3.06
N PRO A 56 -8.95 22.72 2.77
CA PRO A 56 -7.65 23.20 2.31
C PRO A 56 -6.55 22.85 3.32
N THR A 57 -5.34 22.57 2.82
CA THR A 57 -4.19 22.28 3.69
C THR A 57 -2.96 23.03 3.23
N SER A 58 -2.18 23.54 4.18
CA SER A 58 -0.86 24.13 3.95
C SER A 58 0.26 23.09 4.00
N LYS A 59 -0.06 21.83 4.32
CA LYS A 59 0.93 20.75 4.41
C LYS A 59 1.28 20.25 3.01
N GLU A 60 2.58 20.17 2.73
CA GLU A 60 3.08 19.52 1.54
C GLU A 60 3.22 18.01 1.78
N VAL A 61 2.75 17.22 0.80
CA VAL A 61 3.08 15.79 0.72
C VAL A 61 4.22 15.67 -0.28
N ARG A 62 5.26 14.93 0.09
CA ARG A 62 6.45 14.74 -0.74
C ARG A 62 6.71 13.26 -0.95
N THR A 63 7.22 12.93 -2.13
CA THR A 63 7.70 11.59 -2.42
C THR A 63 9.03 11.34 -1.71
N TYR A 64 9.48 10.09 -1.72
CA TYR A 64 10.82 9.73 -1.23
C TYR A 64 11.95 10.50 -1.94
N CYS A 65 11.75 10.89 -3.20
CA CYS A 65 12.73 11.64 -3.99
C CYS A 65 12.65 13.17 -3.75
N ASP A 66 11.89 13.61 -2.75
CA ASP A 66 11.61 15.00 -2.43
C ASP A 66 10.79 15.74 -3.51
N ASP A 67 10.19 15.00 -4.45
CA ASP A 67 9.24 15.57 -5.39
C ASP A 67 7.93 15.93 -4.68
N ARG A 68 7.36 17.08 -5.03
CA ARG A 68 6.08 17.52 -4.48
C ARG A 68 4.94 16.72 -5.10
N GLU A 69 4.13 16.11 -4.24
CA GLU A 69 2.86 15.53 -4.63
C GLU A 69 1.77 16.60 -4.60
N ARG A 70 0.92 16.65 -5.63
CA ARG A 70 -0.20 17.58 -5.64
C ARG A 70 -1.24 17.14 -4.60
N VAL A 71 -1.57 18.02 -3.66
CA VAL A 71 -2.61 17.80 -2.66
C VAL A 71 -3.85 18.62 -3.01
N LEU A 72 -4.99 17.96 -3.14
CA LEU A 72 -6.29 18.58 -3.45
C LEU A 72 -7.02 19.03 -2.19
N GLY A 73 -6.67 18.45 -1.05
CA GLY A 73 -7.18 18.81 0.27
C GLY A 73 -6.82 17.75 1.29
N CYS A 74 -7.27 17.93 2.52
CA CYS A 74 -7.17 16.92 3.56
C CYS A 74 -8.47 16.82 4.34
N PHE A 75 -8.73 15.66 4.93
CA PHE A 75 -9.86 15.51 5.83
C PHE A 75 -9.55 14.49 6.91
N ARG A 76 -10.16 14.70 8.08
CA ARG A 76 -9.98 13.86 9.25
C ARG A 76 -10.96 12.70 9.21
N VAL A 77 -10.45 11.48 9.30
CA VAL A 77 -11.25 10.25 9.24
C VAL A 77 -10.97 9.35 10.43
N GLU A 78 -11.95 8.55 10.81
CA GLU A 78 -11.70 7.34 11.61
C GLU A 78 -11.44 6.18 10.66
N ILE A 79 -10.31 5.50 10.85
CA ILE A 79 -9.91 4.31 10.12
C ILE A 79 -10.03 3.12 11.07
N VAL A 80 -10.78 2.11 10.64
CA VAL A 80 -11.07 0.90 11.40
C VAL A 80 -10.53 -0.31 10.66
N HIS A 81 -9.78 -1.14 11.37
CA HIS A 81 -9.34 -2.44 10.88
C HIS A 81 -9.46 -3.46 12.01
N LYS A 82 -10.33 -4.46 11.81
CA LYS A 82 -10.76 -5.39 12.86
C LYS A 82 -11.31 -4.59 14.06
N GLU A 83 -10.81 -4.84 15.26
CA GLU A 83 -11.23 -4.18 16.50
C GLU A 83 -10.44 -2.89 16.79
N LYS A 84 -9.47 -2.53 15.94
CA LYS A 84 -8.60 -1.37 16.16
C LYS A 84 -9.10 -0.19 15.35
N ARG A 85 -8.97 1.00 15.94
CA ARG A 85 -9.42 2.26 15.37
C ARG A 85 -8.34 3.32 15.53
N LYS A 86 -8.23 4.20 14.55
CA LYS A 86 -7.34 5.34 14.58
C LYS A 86 -7.98 6.51 13.84
N THR A 87 -8.06 7.66 14.49
CA THR A 87 -8.32 8.91 13.79
C THR A 87 -7.04 9.44 13.15
N ALA A 88 -7.09 9.74 11.86
CA ALA A 88 -5.95 10.26 11.09
C ALA A 88 -6.39 11.28 10.05
N ASN A 89 -5.44 12.06 9.53
CA ASN A 89 -5.68 12.93 8.38
C ASN A 89 -5.33 12.15 7.10
N LEU A 90 -6.26 12.09 6.17
CA LEU A 90 -6.02 11.64 4.81
C LEU A 90 -5.76 12.84 3.91
N PHE A 91 -4.70 12.78 3.12
CA PHE A 91 -4.44 13.73 2.05
C PHE A 91 -5.06 13.21 0.76
N LEU A 92 -5.90 14.03 0.13
CA LEU A 92 -6.50 13.72 -1.15
C LEU A 92 -5.51 14.10 -2.25
N CYS A 93 -5.03 13.11 -3.01
CA CYS A 93 -4.07 13.32 -4.10
C CYS A 93 -4.64 12.75 -5.41
N PRO A 94 -4.22 13.27 -6.58
CA PRO A 94 -4.63 12.75 -7.88
C PRO A 94 -3.99 11.39 -8.21
N SER A 95 -3.28 10.78 -7.27
CA SER A 95 -2.65 9.46 -7.42
C SER A 95 -3.69 8.35 -7.64
N GLU A 96 -3.35 7.36 -8.45
CA GLU A 96 -4.19 6.17 -8.71
C GLU A 96 -4.26 5.20 -7.52
N THR A 97 -3.31 5.27 -6.58
CA THR A 97 -3.22 4.33 -5.46
C THR A 97 -3.32 5.05 -4.13
N SER A 98 -4.24 4.60 -3.28
CA SER A 98 -4.33 5.05 -1.89
C SER A 98 -3.23 4.39 -1.05
N LEU A 99 -2.53 5.17 -0.23
CA LEU A 99 -1.41 4.73 0.61
C LEU A 99 -1.76 4.83 2.10
N LEU A 100 -1.47 3.77 2.86
CA LEU A 100 -1.58 3.77 4.32
C LEU A 100 -0.18 3.95 4.91
N GLY A 101 0.04 5.07 5.57
CA GLY A 101 1.30 5.41 6.22
C GLY A 101 1.50 4.72 7.57
N MET A 102 2.74 4.80 8.05
CA MET A 102 3.20 4.18 9.29
C MET A 102 2.42 4.61 10.54
N ASP A 103 1.95 5.86 10.58
CA ASP A 103 1.18 6.39 11.71
C ASP A 103 -0.11 5.61 11.97
N VAL A 104 -0.77 5.16 10.90
CA VAL A 104 -1.98 4.33 10.96
C VAL A 104 -1.62 2.85 11.05
N ILE A 105 -0.61 2.38 10.32
CA ILE A 105 -0.15 0.98 10.38
C ILE A 105 0.16 0.58 11.84
N ASP A 106 0.95 1.38 12.55
CA ASP A 106 1.39 1.11 13.92
C ASP A 106 0.23 1.18 14.93
N ALA A 107 -0.69 2.13 14.73
CA ALA A 107 -1.86 2.30 15.57
C ALA A 107 -2.84 1.14 15.42
N LEU A 108 -3.07 0.67 14.20
CA LEU A 108 -3.94 -0.46 13.88
C LEU A 108 -3.29 -1.83 14.14
N LYS A 109 -2.01 -1.84 14.55
CA LYS A 109 -1.22 -3.06 14.80
C LYS A 109 -1.17 -3.98 13.58
N ILE A 110 -1.16 -3.39 12.38
CA ILE A 110 -0.95 -4.14 11.15
C ILE A 110 0.50 -4.60 11.13
N ARG A 111 0.73 -5.90 10.93
CA ARG A 111 2.06 -6.49 10.88
C ARG A 111 2.25 -7.19 9.55
N ILE A 112 3.32 -6.83 8.86
CA ILE A 112 3.83 -7.59 7.72
C ILE A 112 4.79 -8.63 8.31
N ARG A 113 4.48 -9.92 8.13
CA ARG A 113 5.38 -11.03 8.50
C ARG A 113 5.85 -11.68 7.20
N GLY A 114 7.15 -11.72 6.98
CA GLY A 114 7.74 -12.42 5.84
C GLY A 114 8.23 -13.81 6.20
N SER A 115 8.14 -14.75 5.26
CA SER A 115 8.99 -15.93 5.22
C SER A 115 9.28 -16.31 3.76
N GLN A 116 10.59 -16.30 3.44
CA GLN A 116 11.30 -16.70 2.21
C GLN A 116 11.41 -15.73 1.03
N LEU A 117 12.67 -15.35 0.75
CA LEU A 117 13.16 -15.05 -0.60
C LEU A 117 13.29 -16.39 -1.36
N VAL A 118 12.53 -16.59 -2.42
CA VAL A 118 12.80 -17.67 -3.38
C VAL A 118 13.66 -17.06 -4.49
N ALA A 119 14.94 -17.43 -4.52
CA ALA A 119 15.84 -17.03 -5.62
C ALA A 119 15.29 -17.57 -6.96
N PRO A 120 15.56 -16.91 -8.10
CA PRO A 120 15.16 -17.43 -9.39
C PRO A 120 15.83 -18.79 -9.60
N ILE A 121 15.04 -19.84 -9.80
CA ILE A 121 15.56 -21.13 -10.23
C ILE A 121 16.25 -20.88 -11.57
N ARG A 122 17.58 -20.90 -11.58
CA ARG A 122 18.32 -21.14 -12.83
C ARG A 122 17.92 -22.54 -13.25
N SER A 123 17.03 -22.67 -14.23
CA SER A 123 16.83 -23.95 -14.90
C SER A 123 18.19 -24.33 -15.50
N ARG A 124 18.90 -25.25 -14.84
CA ARG A 124 20.01 -25.96 -15.45
C ARG A 124 19.41 -26.67 -16.66
N ARG A 125 19.63 -26.11 -17.85
CA ARG A 125 19.78 -26.91 -19.06
C ARG A 125 21.11 -27.63 -18.90
N ASP A 126 21.05 -28.85 -18.41
CA ASP A 126 22.00 -29.92 -18.71
C ASP A 126 21.22 -31.23 -18.54
N SER A 127 20.74 -31.77 -19.66
CA SER A 127 20.36 -33.18 -19.82
C SER A 127 21.64 -34.06 -19.79
N PRO A 128 21.60 -35.41 -19.74
CA PRO A 128 20.46 -36.34 -19.75
C PRO A 128 20.49 -37.42 -18.64
N GLU A 129 19.54 -38.35 -18.77
CA GLU A 129 19.19 -39.54 -17.99
C GLU A 129 20.33 -40.38 -17.37
N VAL A 130 20.07 -40.87 -16.15
CA VAL A 130 20.59 -42.16 -15.68
C VAL A 130 19.42 -42.93 -15.06
N ILE A 131 18.84 -43.85 -15.83
CA ILE A 131 17.98 -44.92 -15.29
C ILE A 131 18.92 -46.06 -14.91
N VAL A 132 19.01 -46.37 -13.62
CA VAL A 132 19.46 -47.67 -13.15
C VAL A 132 18.30 -48.30 -12.40
N LYS A 133 17.65 -49.28 -13.02
CA LYS A 133 16.85 -50.29 -12.30
C LYS A 133 17.69 -51.56 -12.25
N SER A 134 18.00 -52.00 -11.05
CA SER A 134 18.49 -53.35 -10.75
C SER A 134 17.50 -54.01 -9.81
N GLU A 135 17.13 -55.25 -10.15
CA GLU A 135 16.35 -56.31 -9.46
C GLU A 135 15.37 -56.89 -10.50
N ASN A 136 15.46 -58.16 -10.92
CA ASN A 136 16.08 -59.36 -10.35
C ASN A 136 16.64 -60.25 -11.48
#